data_AF-A0A3B0ZQF4-F1
#
_entry.id   AF-A0A3B0ZQF4-F1
#
_cell.length_a   1.000
_cell.length_b   1.000
_cell.length_c   1.000
_cell.angle_alpha   90.00
_cell.angle_beta   90.00
_cell.angle_gamma   90.00
#
_symmetry.space_group_name_H-M   'P 1'
#
loop_
_entity.id
_entity.type
_entity.pdbx_description
1 polymer ?
#
loop_
_entity_poly.entity_id
_entity_poly.type
_entity_poly.pdbx_seq_one_letter_code
_entity_poly.pdbx_strand_id
1 'polypeptide(L)'
;MAIPYSEAKQGRDITIGGIEGALWRSEGAYRPPEGRVDYSLTGSHAYVMNGDQLTSAEVVSGSMSIDFDQKLLATKMTIEPSNMRIVEYQASHNLTRSDGVFANNTATGRVGEGAISNDGSQVGYRLQQPVERGMLHADTLWQAIQAP
;
A
#
# COMPACT_ATOMS: atom_id res chain seq x y z
N MET A 1 -13.73 -0.52 15.31
CA MET A 1 -14.25 0.80 15.75
C MET A 1 -13.24 1.84 15.32
N ALA A 2 -13.65 2.86 14.57
CA ALA A 2 -12.77 3.93 14.10
C ALA A 2 -12.69 5.05 15.14
N ILE A 3 -11.50 5.59 15.38
CA ILE A 3 -11.26 6.71 16.30
C ILE A 3 -11.36 8.07 15.57
N PRO A 4 -11.76 9.16 16.26
CA PRO A 4 -11.86 10.50 15.67
C PRO A 4 -10.52 11.03 15.14
N TYR A 5 -10.57 11.70 13.99
CA TYR A 5 -9.41 12.27 13.28
C TYR A 5 -8.50 13.17 14.15
N SER A 6 -9.07 13.93 15.09
CA SER A 6 -8.33 14.81 16.01
C SER A 6 -7.47 14.05 17.02
N GLU A 7 -7.92 12.87 17.43
CA GLU A 7 -7.22 11.98 18.36
C GLU A 7 -6.18 11.14 17.60
N ALA A 8 -6.47 10.81 16.34
CA ALA A 8 -5.48 10.24 15.45
C ALA A 8 -4.32 11.23 15.14
N LYS A 9 -4.57 12.55 15.17
CA LYS A 9 -3.62 13.60 14.78
C LYS A 9 -2.55 13.95 15.83
N GLN A 10 -2.75 13.66 17.12
CA GLN A 10 -1.73 14.00 18.13
C GLN A 10 -0.45 13.19 17.92
N GLY A 11 0.66 13.87 17.59
CA GLY A 11 2.00 13.28 17.46
C GLY A 11 2.26 12.52 16.15
N ARG A 12 1.57 12.87 15.04
CA ARG A 12 1.76 12.23 13.73
C ARG A 12 1.72 13.25 12.59
N ASP A 13 2.82 13.36 11.85
CA ASP A 13 2.97 14.28 10.70
C ASP A 13 2.39 13.68 9.41
N ILE A 14 1.73 14.53 8.60
CA ILE A 14 1.05 14.15 7.37
C ILE A 14 2.07 13.97 6.26
N THR A 15 2.21 12.78 5.67
CA THR A 15 3.14 12.59 4.54
C THR A 15 2.44 12.38 3.18
N ILE A 16 1.37 11.56 3.04
CA ILE A 16 0.50 11.53 1.83
C ILE A 16 -0.92 11.00 2.20
N GLY A 17 -1.98 11.62 1.67
CA GLY A 17 -3.37 11.13 1.68
C GLY A 17 -4.36 12.03 2.41
N GLY A 18 -5.47 12.38 1.74
CA GLY A 18 -6.59 13.09 2.35
C GLY A 18 -7.29 12.31 3.47
N ILE A 19 -8.33 12.93 4.01
CA ILE A 19 -9.10 12.62 5.24
C ILE A 19 -9.61 11.16 5.40
N GLU A 20 -9.45 10.28 4.40
CA GLU A 20 -9.96 8.90 4.39
C GLU A 20 -8.89 7.80 4.57
N GLY A 21 -7.62 8.16 4.78
CA GLY A 21 -6.61 7.14 5.07
C GLY A 21 -5.20 7.64 4.83
N ALA A 22 -4.74 8.52 5.70
CA ALA A 22 -3.31 8.81 5.81
C ALA A 22 -2.61 7.54 6.32
N LEU A 23 -1.54 7.11 5.65
CA LEU A 23 -0.68 6.06 6.16
C LEU A 23 0.10 6.63 7.35
N TRP A 24 -0.39 6.33 8.55
CA TRP A 24 0.15 6.85 9.80
C TRP A 24 1.51 6.22 10.10
N ARG A 25 2.49 7.06 10.44
CA ARG A 25 3.77 6.63 11.01
C ARG A 25 3.93 7.25 12.38
N SER A 26 4.61 6.55 13.29
CA SER A 26 5.09 7.13 14.54
C SER A 26 6.16 8.19 14.26
N GLU A 27 6.21 9.23 15.08
CA GLU A 27 7.34 10.17 15.08
C GLU A 27 8.66 9.42 15.34
N GLY A 28 9.72 9.75 14.60
CA GLY A 28 11.03 9.11 14.76
C GLY A 28 11.90 9.14 13.51
N ALA A 29 13.17 8.74 13.66
CA ALA A 29 14.10 8.61 12.55
C ALA A 29 13.79 7.35 11.73
N TYR A 30 13.74 7.48 10.39
CA TYR A 30 13.66 6.33 9.49
C TYR A 30 14.97 5.53 9.54
N ARG A 31 14.88 4.29 10.04
CA ARG A 31 15.98 3.34 10.24
C ARG A 31 15.51 1.93 9.83
N PRO A 32 15.25 1.69 8.54
CA PRO A 32 14.91 0.37 8.05
C PRO A 32 16.10 -0.60 8.20
N PRO A 33 15.86 -1.92 8.12
CA PRO A 33 16.93 -2.92 8.09
C PRO A 33 17.74 -2.83 6.79
N GLU A 34 18.89 -3.49 6.79
CA GLU A 34 19.70 -3.70 5.58
C GLU A 34 19.21 -4.95 4.81
N GLY A 35 19.58 -5.05 3.54
CA GLY A 35 19.28 -6.21 2.71
C GLY A 35 17.81 -6.37 2.35
N ARG A 36 17.45 -7.60 2.01
CA ARG A 36 16.10 -7.95 1.54
C ARG A 36 15.21 -8.45 2.67
N VAL A 37 14.00 -7.89 2.75
CA VAL A 37 12.92 -8.30 3.64
C VAL A 37 11.70 -8.70 2.81
N ASP A 38 11.14 -9.87 3.11
CA ASP A 38 9.86 -10.31 2.55
C ASP A 38 8.72 -10.02 3.53
N TYR A 39 7.52 -9.74 3.01
CA TYR A 39 6.37 -9.31 3.79
C TYR A 39 5.15 -10.19 3.52
N SER A 40 4.34 -10.42 4.55
CA SER A 40 3.04 -11.08 4.47
C SER A 40 1.91 -10.06 4.51
N LEU A 41 0.87 -10.31 3.73
CA LEU A 41 -0.35 -9.50 3.75
C LEU A 41 -1.11 -9.77 5.06
N THR A 42 -1.34 -8.74 5.87
CA THR A 42 -2.02 -8.87 7.17
C THR A 42 -3.34 -8.12 7.23
N GLY A 43 -3.59 -7.19 6.30
CA GLY A 43 -4.87 -6.51 6.16
C GLY A 43 -5.07 -6.04 4.73
N SER A 44 -6.32 -6.08 4.26
CA SER A 44 -6.68 -5.51 2.96
C SER A 44 -8.12 -4.99 2.95
N HIS A 45 -8.34 -4.00 2.10
CA HIS A 45 -9.67 -3.51 1.74
C HIS A 45 -9.63 -3.14 0.25
N ALA A 46 -10.60 -3.60 -0.53
CA ALA A 46 -10.65 -3.31 -1.96
C ALA A 46 -12.08 -3.12 -2.47
N TYR A 47 -12.23 -2.28 -3.48
CA TYR A 47 -13.48 -2.05 -4.17
C TYR A 47 -13.24 -1.47 -5.56
N VAL A 48 -14.23 -1.61 -6.45
CA VAL A 48 -14.26 -0.92 -7.75
C VAL A 48 -15.32 0.17 -7.71
N MET A 49 -14.93 1.39 -8.08
CA MET A 49 -15.82 2.53 -8.24
C MET A 49 -16.09 2.79 -9.73
N ASN A 50 -17.35 2.84 -10.12
CA ASN A 50 -17.77 3.17 -11.49
C ASN A 50 -18.91 4.21 -11.45
N GLY A 51 -18.57 5.49 -11.60
CA GLY A 51 -19.50 6.58 -11.27
C GLY A 51 -19.85 6.52 -9.79
N ASP A 52 -21.14 6.41 -9.46
CA ASP A 52 -21.63 6.28 -8.08
C ASP A 52 -21.79 4.81 -7.63
N GLN A 53 -21.48 3.84 -8.50
CA GLN A 53 -21.63 2.41 -8.18
C GLN A 53 -20.35 1.86 -7.57
N LEU A 54 -20.45 1.34 -6.34
CA LEU A 54 -19.39 0.62 -5.65
C LEU A 54 -19.60 -0.90 -5.74
N THR A 55 -18.55 -1.61 -6.16
CA THR A 55 -18.51 -3.08 -6.23
C THR A 55 -17.44 -3.59 -5.28
N SER A 56 -17.80 -4.50 -4.37
CA SER A 56 -16.85 -5.09 -3.43
C SER A 56 -15.76 -5.88 -4.16
N ALA A 57 -14.52 -5.81 -3.66
CA ALA A 57 -13.42 -6.63 -4.15
C ALA A 57 -12.62 -7.20 -2.98
N GLU A 58 -11.93 -8.32 -3.22
CA GLU A 58 -11.09 -8.98 -2.23
C GLU A 58 -9.67 -9.16 -2.75
N VAL A 59 -8.66 -8.92 -1.91
CA VAL A 59 -7.27 -9.27 -2.20
C VAL A 59 -7.06 -10.72 -1.78
N VAL A 60 -7.20 -11.65 -2.73
CA VAL A 60 -7.21 -13.10 -2.45
C VAL A 60 -5.80 -13.68 -2.25
N SER A 61 -4.78 -13.05 -2.84
CA SER A 61 -3.39 -13.42 -2.61
C SER A 61 -2.45 -12.24 -2.85
N GLY A 62 -1.25 -12.31 -2.27
CA GLY A 62 -0.23 -11.30 -2.53
C GLY A 62 1.13 -11.64 -1.97
N SER A 63 2.15 -10.97 -2.52
CA SER A 63 3.53 -11.02 -2.06
C SER A 63 4.16 -9.63 -2.16
N MET A 64 4.96 -9.27 -1.18
CA MET A 64 5.74 -8.04 -1.19
C MET A 64 7.15 -8.33 -0.69
N SER A 65 8.14 -7.71 -1.33
CA SER A 65 9.53 -7.75 -0.90
C SER A 65 10.14 -6.37 -1.05
N ILE A 66 10.99 -5.99 -0.10
CA ILE A 66 11.83 -4.78 -0.20
C ILE A 66 13.28 -5.20 -0.09
N ASP A 67 14.08 -4.82 -1.08
CA ASP A 67 15.53 -4.81 -0.99
C ASP A 67 15.97 -3.39 -0.61
N PHE A 68 16.35 -3.19 0.65
CA PHE A 68 16.74 -1.89 1.18
C PHE A 68 18.10 -1.41 0.66
N ASP A 69 18.98 -2.35 0.31
CA ASP A 69 20.29 -2.04 -0.27
C ASP A 69 20.13 -1.56 -1.72
N GLN A 70 19.28 -2.26 -2.49
CA GLN A 70 18.95 -1.89 -3.87
C GLN A 70 17.87 -0.81 -3.96
N LYS A 71 17.26 -0.43 -2.84
CA LYS A 71 16.14 0.53 -2.76
C LYS A 71 15.00 0.14 -3.70
N LEU A 72 14.62 -1.14 -3.68
CA LEU A 72 13.63 -1.69 -4.60
C LEU A 72 12.54 -2.41 -3.83
N LEU A 73 11.31 -1.92 -3.98
CA LEU A 73 10.11 -2.60 -3.51
C LEU A 73 9.45 -3.32 -4.68
N ALA A 74 9.08 -4.58 -4.51
CA ALA A 74 8.31 -5.34 -5.49
C ALA A 74 7.03 -5.87 -4.83
N THR A 75 5.91 -5.79 -5.54
CA THR A 75 4.61 -6.24 -5.04
C THR A 75 3.84 -6.96 -6.13
N LYS A 76 3.19 -8.05 -5.74
CA LYS A 76 2.18 -8.74 -6.54
C LYS A 76 0.93 -8.97 -5.73
N MET A 77 -0.24 -8.81 -6.33
CA MET A 77 -1.52 -9.12 -5.72
C MET A 77 -2.47 -9.70 -6.76
N THR A 78 -3.28 -10.66 -6.35
CA THR A 78 -4.45 -11.12 -7.11
C THR A 78 -5.67 -10.53 -6.41
N ILE A 79 -6.50 -9.80 -7.15
CA ILE A 79 -7.64 -9.07 -6.62
C ILE A 79 -8.89 -9.53 -7.38
N GLU A 80 -9.93 -9.90 -6.64
CA GLU A 80 -11.17 -10.43 -7.19
C GLU A 80 -12.34 -9.48 -6.88
N PRO A 81 -12.75 -8.62 -7.84
CA PRO A 81 -13.98 -7.86 -7.71
C PRO A 81 -15.20 -8.74 -7.98
N SER A 82 -16.26 -8.55 -7.20
CA SER A 82 -17.51 -9.31 -7.31
C SER A 82 -18.11 -9.19 -8.70
N ASN A 83 -18.39 -10.32 -9.35
CA ASN A 83 -18.97 -10.38 -10.71
C ASN A 83 -18.13 -9.68 -11.79
N MET A 84 -16.81 -9.51 -11.59
CA MET A 84 -15.89 -8.97 -12.57
C MET A 84 -14.72 -9.92 -12.82
N ARG A 85 -13.86 -9.57 -13.78
CA ARG A 85 -12.64 -10.33 -14.03
C ARG A 85 -11.63 -10.10 -12.90
N ILE A 86 -10.94 -11.18 -12.52
CA ILE A 86 -9.77 -11.14 -11.63
C ILE A 86 -8.72 -10.18 -12.19
N VAL A 87 -8.15 -9.38 -11.30
CA VAL A 87 -7.11 -8.41 -11.58
C VAL A 87 -5.80 -8.89 -10.99
N GLU A 88 -4.84 -9.18 -11.87
CA GLU A 88 -3.46 -9.46 -11.48
C GLU A 88 -2.68 -8.15 -11.46
N TYR A 89 -2.22 -7.77 -10.26
CA TYR A 89 -1.43 -6.57 -10.04
C TYR A 89 0.04 -6.95 -9.84
N GLN A 90 0.93 -6.28 -10.57
CA GLN A 90 2.37 -6.35 -10.33
C GLN A 90 3.00 -4.97 -10.48
N ALA A 91 3.79 -4.58 -9.49
CA ALA A 91 4.51 -3.31 -9.48
C ALA A 91 5.90 -3.44 -8.87
N SER A 92 6.78 -2.52 -9.27
CA SER A 92 8.08 -2.30 -8.66
C SER A 92 8.26 -0.81 -8.42
N HIS A 93 8.85 -0.44 -7.28
CA HIS A 93 9.06 0.93 -6.85
C HIS A 93 10.50 1.16 -6.45
N ASN A 94 11.10 2.20 -7.01
CA ASN A 94 12.40 2.68 -6.54
C ASN A 94 12.17 3.54 -5.29
N LEU A 95 12.78 3.14 -4.17
CA LEU A 95 12.71 3.83 -2.89
C LEU A 95 13.73 4.96 -2.86
N THR A 96 13.54 5.97 -3.72
CA THR A 96 14.49 7.08 -3.87
C THR A 96 14.43 8.07 -2.71
N ARG A 97 13.34 8.07 -1.95
CA ARG A 97 13.17 8.93 -0.78
C ARG A 97 13.77 8.27 0.46
N SER A 98 14.42 9.08 1.29
CA SER A 98 15.00 8.64 2.57
C SER A 98 14.01 8.67 3.74
N ASP A 99 12.75 8.94 3.48
CA ASP A 99 11.68 9.01 4.48
C ASP A 99 10.79 7.78 4.47
N GLY A 100 11.06 6.78 3.62
CA GLY A 100 10.26 5.55 3.52
C GLY A 100 8.93 5.72 2.79
N VAL A 101 8.65 6.89 2.21
CA VAL A 101 7.49 7.11 1.34
C VAL A 101 7.83 6.75 -0.09
N PHE A 102 6.88 6.17 -0.80
CA PHE A 102 7.03 5.87 -2.23
C PHE A 102 5.71 6.11 -2.96
N ALA A 103 5.81 6.48 -4.23
CA ALA A 103 4.67 6.61 -5.12
C ALA A 103 5.16 6.44 -6.55
N ASN A 104 4.40 5.68 -7.33
CA ASN A 104 4.60 5.51 -8.77
C ASN A 104 3.26 5.68 -9.49
N ASN A 105 3.32 6.30 -10.65
CA ASN A 105 2.24 6.37 -11.60
C ASN A 105 2.72 5.82 -12.95
N THR A 106 1.87 5.06 -13.63
CA THR A 106 2.14 4.61 -15.00
C THR A 106 1.39 5.47 -16.00
N ALA A 107 1.83 5.46 -17.26
CA ALA A 107 1.11 6.11 -18.37
C ALA A 107 -0.31 5.56 -18.57
N THR A 108 -0.60 4.34 -18.06
CA THR A 108 -1.92 3.72 -18.09
C THR A 108 -2.85 4.18 -16.97
N GLY A 109 -2.46 5.18 -16.17
CA GLY A 109 -3.26 5.72 -15.08
C GLY A 109 -3.27 4.85 -13.81
N ARG A 110 -2.41 3.83 -13.75
CA ARG A 110 -2.22 3.03 -12.54
C ARG A 110 -1.36 3.80 -11.55
N VAL A 111 -1.82 3.90 -10.32
CA VAL A 111 -1.10 4.54 -9.21
C VAL A 111 -0.83 3.49 -8.14
N GLY A 112 0.38 3.46 -7.62
CA GLY A 112 0.73 2.70 -6.43
C GLY A 112 1.52 3.61 -5.50
N GLU A 113 1.05 3.80 -4.28
CA GLU A 113 1.68 4.70 -3.31
C GLU A 113 1.62 4.10 -1.92
N GLY A 114 2.55 4.49 -1.07
CA GLY A 114 2.64 3.90 0.25
C GLY A 114 3.74 4.45 1.11
N ALA A 115 3.86 3.84 2.28
CA ALA A 115 4.87 4.18 3.26
C ALA A 115 5.35 2.95 4.02
N ILE A 116 6.64 2.94 4.31
CA ILE A 116 7.33 1.93 5.12
C ILE A 116 7.44 2.48 6.55
N SER A 117 7.17 1.68 7.57
CA SER A 117 7.37 2.08 8.97
C SER A 117 8.82 2.45 9.26
N ASN A 118 9.07 3.20 10.34
CA ASN A 118 10.41 3.71 10.64
C ASN A 118 11.47 2.60 10.78
N ASP A 119 11.07 1.46 11.32
CA ASP A 119 11.88 0.26 11.53
C ASP A 119 11.80 -0.74 10.36
N GLY A 120 11.09 -0.41 9.28
CA GLY A 120 10.89 -1.32 8.15
C GLY A 120 9.96 -2.51 8.41
N SER A 121 9.38 -2.64 9.61
CA SER A 121 8.56 -3.81 9.97
C SER A 121 7.19 -3.86 9.29
N GLN A 122 6.67 -2.73 8.83
CA GLN A 122 5.35 -2.62 8.21
C GLN A 122 5.37 -1.80 6.93
N VAL A 123 4.48 -2.13 6.00
CA VAL A 123 4.25 -1.35 4.78
C VAL A 123 2.76 -1.14 4.60
N GLY A 124 2.36 0.13 4.52
CA GLY A 124 1.05 0.50 4.02
C GLY A 124 1.15 0.76 2.52
N TYR A 125 0.22 0.20 1.74
CA TYR A 125 0.25 0.29 0.30
C TYR A 125 -1.16 0.50 -0.25
N ARG A 126 -1.34 1.59 -0.99
CA ARG A 126 -2.55 1.90 -1.75
C ARG A 126 -2.29 1.72 -3.23
N LEU A 127 -3.24 1.11 -3.93
CA LEU A 127 -3.26 1.05 -5.38
C LEU A 127 -4.55 1.61 -5.94
N GLN A 128 -4.42 2.23 -7.10
CA GLN A 128 -5.52 2.59 -7.98
C GLN A 128 -5.20 2.07 -9.37
N GLN A 129 -6.12 1.35 -9.99
CA GLN A 129 -5.92 0.81 -11.34
C GLN A 129 -7.20 0.89 -12.16
N PRO A 130 -7.18 1.51 -13.35
CA PRO A 130 -8.30 1.42 -14.27
C PRO A 130 -8.60 -0.04 -14.61
N VAL A 131 -9.86 -0.42 -14.51
CA VAL A 131 -10.39 -1.72 -14.93
C VAL A 131 -11.45 -1.51 -16.00
N GLU A 132 -11.95 -2.59 -16.61
CA GLU A 132 -12.91 -2.51 -17.72
C GLU A 132 -14.13 -1.63 -17.40
N ARG A 133 -14.58 -1.64 -16.14
CA ARG A 133 -15.74 -0.87 -15.66
C ARG A 133 -15.39 -0.09 -14.39
N GLY A 134 -14.60 0.95 -14.53
CA GLY A 134 -14.31 1.90 -13.46
C GLY A 134 -12.86 1.86 -12.97
N MET A 135 -12.67 2.26 -11.72
CA MET A 135 -11.37 2.31 -11.05
C MET A 135 -11.37 1.31 -9.90
N LEU A 136 -10.41 0.39 -9.90
CA LEU A 136 -10.13 -0.45 -8.74
C LEU A 136 -9.32 0.36 -7.73
N HIS A 137 -9.76 0.35 -6.47
CA HIS A 137 -9.06 0.86 -5.31
C HIS A 137 -8.74 -0.31 -4.39
N ALA A 138 -7.50 -0.37 -3.89
CA ALA A 138 -7.19 -1.27 -2.78
C ALA A 138 -6.18 -0.63 -1.83
N ASP A 139 -6.44 -0.78 -0.54
CA ASP A 139 -5.54 -0.43 0.55
C ASP A 139 -5.10 -1.73 1.23
N THR A 140 -3.80 -1.89 1.46
CA THR A 140 -3.21 -3.11 2.01
C THR A 140 -2.19 -2.78 3.10
N LEU A 141 -2.13 -3.63 4.11
CA LEU A 141 -1.16 -3.62 5.18
C LEU A 141 -0.33 -4.89 5.12
N TRP A 142 0.98 -4.70 5.16
CA TRP A 142 1.97 -5.77 5.08
C TRP A 142 2.84 -5.75 6.31
N GLN A 143 3.17 -6.93 6.83
CA GLN A 143 4.06 -7.12 7.96
C GLN A 143 5.30 -7.90 7.52
N ALA A 144 6.48 -7.46 7.93
CA ALA A 144 7.72 -8.17 7.67
C ALA A 144 7.62 -9.59 8.20
N ILE A 145 7.87 -10.56 7.33
CA ILE A 145 8.09 -11.95 7.71
C ILE A 145 9.51 -11.94 8.26
N GLN A 146 9.68 -12.09 9.58
CA GLN A 146 11.02 -12.11 10.15
C GLN A 146 11.87 -13.16 9.43
N ALA A 147 12.96 -12.72 8.80
CA ALA A 147 14.17 -13.54 8.75
C ALA A 147 14.82 -13.44 10.15
N PRO A 148 15.41 -14.55 10.66
CA PRO A 148 15.78 -14.74 12.06
C PRO A 148 16.67 -13.65 12.67
#